data_AF-I2QV44-F1
#
_entry.id   AF-I2QV44-F1
#
_cell.length_a   1.000
_cell.length_b   1.000
_cell.length_c   1.000
_cell.angle_alpha   90.00
_cell.angle_beta   90.00
_cell.angle_gamma   90.00
#
_symmetry.space_group_name_H-M   'P 1'
#
loop_
_entity.id
_entity.type
_entity.pdbx_description
1 polymer ?
#
loop_
_entity_poly.entity_id
_entity_poly.type
_entity_poly.pdbx_seq_one_letter_code
_entity_poly.pdbx_strand_id
1 'polypeptide(L)' 'MSLATLIDTMFSAPIAHRDAVRYVASALDDFAITPELGPVWDLRYLYDDQPDSFRIVDLEIATPAGTLSSNDLWLRLPV' A
#
# COMPACT_ATOMS: atom_id res chain seq x y z
N MET A 1 6.69 -3.14 -10.30
CA MET A 1 6.05 -1.83 -10.00
C MET A 1 6.19 -1.58 -8.51
N SER A 2 6.44 -0.36 -8.03
CA SER A 2 6.45 -0.13 -6.56
C SER A 2 5.03 -0.07 -6.01
N LEU A 3 4.84 -0.32 -4.71
CA LEU A 3 3.54 -0.15 -4.06
C LEU A 3 3.11 1.33 -4.12
N ALA A 4 4.03 2.27 -3.97
CA ALA A 4 3.76 3.71 -4.12
C ALA A 4 3.12 4.04 -5.48
N THR A 5 3.65 3.48 -6.58
CA THR A 5 3.07 3.70 -7.92
C THR A 5 1.67 3.12 -8.03
N LEU A 6 1.40 1.96 -7.42
CA LEU A 6 0.05 1.38 -7.41
C LEU A 6 -0.92 2.29 -6.66
N ILE A 7 -0.55 2.73 -5.45
CA ILE A 7 -1.35 3.65 -4.63
C ILE A 7 -1.66 4.91 -5.43
N ASP A 8 -0.64 5.61 -5.93
CA ASP A 8 -0.81 6.85 -6.69
C ASP A 8 -1.75 6.66 -7.90
N THR A 9 -1.58 5.55 -8.64
CA THR A 9 -2.45 5.22 -9.77
C THR A 9 -3.91 5.02 -9.34
N MET A 10 -4.15 4.28 -8.26
CA MET A 10 -5.49 3.94 -7.80
C MET A 10 -6.22 5.13 -7.17
N PHE A 11 -5.51 5.99 -6.43
CA PHE A 11 -6.07 7.20 -5.83
C PHE A 11 -6.23 8.35 -6.83
N SER A 12 -5.51 8.31 -7.97
CA SER A 12 -5.70 9.24 -9.09
C SER A 12 -6.81 8.82 -10.06
N ALA A 13 -7.24 7.56 -10.02
CA ALA A 13 -8.32 7.06 -10.86
C ALA A 13 -9.69 7.64 -10.42
N PRO A 14 -10.66 7.78 -11.34
CA PRO A 14 -12.00 8.30 -11.05
C PRO A 14 -12.89 7.25 -10.37
N ILE A 15 -12.40 6.64 -9.28
CA ILE A 15 -13.08 5.64 -8.46
C ILE A 15 -13.26 6.17 -7.03
N ALA A 16 -14.17 5.57 -6.27
CA ALA A 16 -14.33 5.92 -4.87
C ALA A 16 -13.07 5.53 -4.08
N HIS A 17 -12.64 6.38 -3.12
CA HIS A 17 -11.45 6.11 -2.29
C HIS A 17 -11.57 4.76 -1.54
N ARG A 18 -12.79 4.41 -1.10
CA ARG A 18 -13.06 3.10 -0.49
C ARG A 18 -12.72 1.94 -1.42
N ASP A 19 -13.05 2.06 -2.71
CA ASP A 19 -12.75 1.04 -3.70
C ASP A 19 -11.25 0.99 -4.01
N ALA A 20 -10.60 2.16 -4.11
CA ALA A 20 -9.14 2.24 -4.27
C ALA A 20 -8.41 1.49 -3.14
N VAL A 21 -8.80 1.72 -1.88
CA VAL A 21 -8.24 0.99 -0.72
C VAL A 21 -8.45 -0.51 -0.84
N ARG A 22 -9.67 -0.95 -1.17
CA ARG A 22 -9.97 -2.37 -1.33
C ARG A 22 -9.10 -3.00 -2.42
N TYR A 23 -8.94 -2.33 -3.55
CA TYR A 23 -8.13 -2.87 -4.65
C TYR A 23 -6.64 -2.90 -4.32
N VAL A 24 -6.11 -1.91 -3.60
CA VAL A 24 -4.71 -1.95 -3.13
C VAL A 24 -4.50 -3.11 -2.17
N ALA A 25 -5.43 -3.32 -1.22
CA ALA A 25 -5.35 -4.45 -0.30
C ALA A 25 -5.39 -5.81 -1.03
N SER A 26 -6.34 -5.99 -1.97
CA SER A 26 -6.42 -7.21 -2.78
C SER A 26 -5.18 -7.42 -3.64
N ALA A 27 -4.61 -6.35 -4.21
CA ALA A 27 -3.37 -6.45 -4.96
C ALA A 27 -2.21 -6.97 -4.10
N LEU A 28 -2.11 -6.57 -2.83
CA LEU A 28 -1.07 -7.09 -1.94
C LEU A 28 -1.18 -8.60 -1.72
N ASP A 29 -2.38 -9.17 -1.79
CA ASP A 29 -2.58 -10.62 -1.73
C ASP A 29 -2.23 -11.32 -3.07
N ASP A 30 -2.40 -10.63 -4.20
CA ASP A 30 -2.17 -11.18 -5.55
C ASP A 30 -0.71 -11.09 -6.02
N PHE A 31 0.08 -10.18 -5.46
CA PHE A 31 1.47 -9.92 -5.89
C PHE A 31 2.50 -10.57 -4.96
N ALA A 32 3.59 -11.07 -5.56
CA ALA A 32 4.80 -11.34 -4.81
C ALA A 32 5.45 -10.00 -4.42
N ILE A 33 5.67 -9.80 -3.11
CA ILE A 33 6.25 -8.58 -2.55
C ILE A 33 7.74 -8.78 -2.28
N THR A 34 8.55 -7.81 -2.68
CA THR A 34 9.99 -7.76 -2.36
C THR A 34 10.31 -6.46 -1.63
N PRO A 35 11.04 -6.49 -0.49
CA PRO A 35 11.56 -7.69 0.19
C PRO A 35 10.46 -8.59 0.78
N GLU A 36 10.80 -9.83 1.10
CA GLU A 36 9.90 -10.73 1.83
C GLU A 36 9.59 -10.12 3.21
N LEU A 37 8.29 -9.96 3.51
CA LEU A 37 7.82 -9.27 4.71
C LEU A 37 7.81 -10.16 5.97
N GLY A 38 7.93 -11.48 5.79
CA GLY A 38 7.74 -12.46 6.86
C GLY A 38 6.25 -12.75 7.17
N PRO A 39 5.97 -13.65 8.13
CA PRO A 39 4.62 -14.17 8.39
C PRO A 39 3.71 -13.26 9.23
N VAL A 40 4.26 -12.23 9.88
CA VAL A 40 3.51 -11.32 10.74
C VAL A 40 3.91 -9.90 10.35
N TRP A 41 2.99 -9.19 9.72
CA TRP A 41 3.15 -7.79 9.33
C TRP A 41 1.82 -7.07 9.50
N ASP A 42 1.88 -5.78 9.80
CA ASP A 42 0.71 -4.92 9.95
C ASP A 42 0.76 -3.78 8.94
N LEU A 43 -0.40 -3.49 8.34
CA LEU A 43 -0.54 -2.43 7.34
C LEU A 43 -1.04 -1.15 8.02
N ARG A 44 -0.30 -0.05 7.83
CA ARG A 44 -0.60 1.27 8.36
C ARG A 44 -0.95 2.23 7.23
N TYR A 45 -2.10 2.88 7.37
CA TYR A 45 -2.54 3.93 6.45
C TYR A 45 -1.97 5.28 6.88
N LEU A 46 -1.31 5.99 5.96
CA LEU A 46 -0.89 7.36 6.15
C LEU A 46 -1.96 8.29 5.55
N TYR A 47 -2.39 9.25 6.34
CA TYR A 47 -3.42 10.22 5.99
C TYR A 47 -2.79 11.57 5.64
N ASP A 48 -3.49 12.34 4.81
CA ASP A 48 -3.14 13.73 4.51
C ASP A 48 -3.06 14.57 5.78
N ASP A 49 -2.22 15.60 5.78
CA ASP A 49 -1.95 16.43 6.98
C ASP A 49 -3.09 17.43 7.29
N GLN A 50 -4.10 17.49 6.43
CA GLN A 50 -5.22 18.39 6.57
C GLN A 50 -6.13 18.00 7.74
N PRO A 51 -6.56 18.97 8.57
CA PRO A 51 -7.54 18.73 9.63
C PRO A 51 -8.81 18.09 9.06
N ASP A 52 -9.32 17.06 9.73
CA ASP A 52 -10.52 16.29 9.36
C ASP A 52 -10.46 15.57 7.99
N SER A 53 -9.27 15.46 7.38
CA SER A 53 -9.08 14.67 6.17
C SER A 53 -8.87 13.20 6.51
N PHE A 54 -9.76 12.33 6.01
CA PHE A 54 -9.56 10.88 6.00
C PHE A 54 -8.96 10.39 4.69
N ARG A 55 -8.34 11.30 3.92
CA ARG A 55 -7.70 10.96 2.66
C ARG A 55 -6.42 10.21 2.95
N ILE A 56 -6.38 8.94 2.55
CA ILE A 56 -5.17 8.14 2.57
C ILE A 56 -4.27 8.63 1.43
N VAL A 57 -3.01 8.93 1.76
CA VAL A 57 -1.99 9.38 0.81
C VAL A 57 -0.93 8.33 0.57
N ASP A 58 -0.72 7.43 1.53
CA ASP A 58 0.29 6.38 1.41
C ASP A 58 0.02 5.21 2.37
N LEU A 59 0.81 4.15 2.25
CA LEU A 59 0.79 2.96 3.09
C LEU A 59 2.20 2.62 3.57
N GLU A 60 2.27 2.13 4.80
CA GLU A 60 3.47 1.54 5.36
C GLU A 60 3.20 0.13 5.86
N ILE A 61 4.22 -0.71 5.81
CA ILE A 61 4.16 -2.06 6.35
C ILE A 61 5.11 -2.15 7.54
N ALA A 62 4.52 -2.38 8.72
CA ALA A 62 5.28 -2.69 9.92
C ALA A 62 5.63 -4.18 9.91
N THR A 63 6.93 -4.48 9.94
CA THR A 63 7.47 -5.84 10.05
C THR A 63 8.27 -5.97 11.37
N PRO A 64 8.58 -7.18 11.83
CA PRO A 64 9.45 -7.38 12.99
C PRO A 64 10.86 -6.79 12.80
N ALA A 65 11.30 -6.59 11.55
CA ALA A 65 12.59 -6.00 11.21
C ALA A 65 12.55 -4.47 11.13
N GLY A 66 11.37 -3.86 11.22
CA GLY A 66 11.15 -2.41 11.08
C GLY A 66 10.01 -2.08 10.13
N THR A 67 9.80 -0.78 9.91
CA THR A 67 8.77 -0.27 9.01
C THR A 67 9.33 -0.05 7.61
N LEU A 68 8.62 -0.52 6.60
CA LEU A 68 8.92 -0.30 5.18
C LEU A 68 7.91 0.70 4.60
N SER A 69 8.41 1.67 3.83
CA SER A 69 7.55 2.58 3.09
C SER A 69 7.05 1.93 1.80
N SER A 70 5.95 2.42 1.24
CA SER A 70 5.45 1.95 -0.07
C SER A 70 6.48 2.08 -1.21
N ASN A 71 7.46 2.97 -1.08
CA ASN A 71 8.54 3.15 -2.06
C ASN A 71 9.58 2.03 -1.98
N ASP A 72 9.72 1.39 -0.83
CA ASP A 72 10.67 0.30 -0.60
C ASP A 72 10.11 -1.06 -1.05
N LEU A 73 8.82 -1.11 -1.37
CA LEU A 73 8.09 -2.33 -1.68
C LEU A 73 7.87 -2.48 -3.18
N TRP A 74 8.34 -3.60 -3.72
CA TRP A 74 8.19 -3.95 -5.14
C TRP A 74 7.20 -5.07 -5.32
N LEU A 75 6.21 -4.83 -6.18
CA LEU A 75 5.18 -5.78 -6.58
C LEU A 75 5.57 -6.46 -7.90
N ARG A 76 5.46 -7.79 -7.92
CA ARG A 76 5.72 -8.65 -9.09
C ARG A 76 4.59 -9.67 -9.22
N LEU A 77 4.10 -9.89 -10.44
CA LEU A 77 3.16 -10.98 -10.69
C LEU A 77 3.85 -12.31 -10.41
N PRO A 78 3.28 -13.18 -9.55
CA PRO A 78 3.78 -14.53 -9.40
C PRO A 78 3.63 -15.28 -10.74
N VAL A 79 4.72 -15.89 -11.20
CA VAL A 79 4.78 -16.74 -12.40
C VAL A 79 4.29 -18.13 -12.11
#